data_AF-A0A6B3I759-F1
#
_entry.id   AF-A0A6B3I759-F1
#
_cell.length_a   1.000
_cell.length_b   1.000
_cell.length_c   1.000
_cell.angle_alpha   90.00
_cell.angle_beta   90.00
_cell.angle_gamma   90.00
#
_symmetry.space_group_name_H-M   'P 1'
#
loop_
_entity.id
_entity.type
_entity.pdbx_description
1 polymer ?
#
loop_
_entity_poly.entity_id
_entity_poly.type
_entity_poly.pdbx_seq_one_letter_code
_entity_poly.pdbx_strand_id
1 'polypeptide(L)'
;TPVADLGAALAFTTGALGKIAIDVQTLGRTEVAEVAEPSVAGRGASSAMPHKRNPVLATLIRSASLQVPLLAAGLTQCLVTEDERSAGVWHAE
;
A
#
# COMPACT_ATOMS: atom_id res chain seq x y z
N THR A 1 -14.91 -18.53 -2.10
CA THR A 1 -13.59 -18.14 -1.58
C THR A 1 -13.58 -16.66 -1.19
N PRO A 2 -14.54 -16.19 -0.38
CA PRO A 2 -14.80 -14.75 -0.23
C PRO A 2 -13.59 -13.96 0.29
N VAL A 3 -12.77 -14.55 1.15
CA VAL A 3 -11.59 -13.91 1.73
C VAL A 3 -10.46 -13.80 0.70
N ALA A 4 -10.15 -14.87 -0.05
CA ALA A 4 -9.16 -14.81 -1.12
C ALA A 4 -9.58 -13.88 -2.26
N ASP A 5 -10.87 -13.86 -2.61
CA ASP A 5 -11.41 -12.96 -3.64
C ASP A 5 -11.26 -11.48 -3.20
N LEU A 6 -11.56 -11.19 -1.92
CA LEU A 6 -11.31 -9.87 -1.33
C LEU A 6 -9.82 -9.52 -1.33
N GLY A 7 -8.95 -10.46 -0.93
CA GLY A 7 -7.50 -10.28 -0.95
C GLY A 7 -6.97 -9.93 -2.34
N ALA A 8 -7.44 -10.63 -3.37
CA ALA A 8 -7.11 -10.36 -4.76
C ALA A 8 -7.58 -8.95 -5.19
N ALA A 9 -8.83 -8.59 -4.88
CA ALA A 9 -9.36 -7.26 -5.19
C ALA A 9 -8.55 -6.14 -4.51
N LEU A 10 -8.13 -6.34 -3.26
CA LEU A 10 -7.27 -5.41 -2.52
C LEU A 10 -5.86 -5.33 -3.13
N ALA A 11 -5.29 -6.44 -3.57
CA ALA A 11 -3.99 -6.45 -4.26
C ALA A 11 -4.03 -5.60 -5.54
N PHE A 12 -5.07 -5.74 -6.37
CA PHE A 12 -5.24 -4.89 -7.56
C PHE A 12 -5.47 -3.43 -7.20
N THR A 13 -6.33 -3.17 -6.20
CA THR A 13 -6.64 -1.81 -5.74
C THR A 13 -5.38 -1.09 -5.27
N THR A 14 -4.58 -1.73 -4.42
CA THR A 14 -3.34 -1.15 -3.92
C THR A 14 -2.30 -0.97 -5.02
N GLY A 15 -2.22 -1.87 -6.00
CA GLY A 15 -1.40 -1.67 -7.20
C GLY A 15 -1.77 -0.41 -7.99
N ALA A 16 -3.06 -0.19 -8.24
CA ALA A 16 -3.55 1.00 -8.91
C ALA A 16 -3.24 2.29 -8.11
N LEU A 17 -3.46 2.27 -6.80
CA LEU A 17 -3.12 3.38 -5.91
C LEU A 17 -1.60 3.62 -5.85
N GLY A 18 -0.80 2.55 -5.91
CA GLY A 18 0.66 2.61 -5.95
C GLY A 18 1.19 3.34 -7.19
N LYS A 19 0.51 3.20 -8.33
CA LYS A 19 0.80 4.00 -9.53
C LYS A 19 0.55 5.47 -9.27
N ILE A 20 -0.60 5.85 -8.72
CA ILE A 20 -0.88 7.27 -8.42
C ILE A 20 0.18 7.82 -7.45
N ALA A 21 0.56 7.03 -6.45
CA ALA A 21 1.59 7.41 -5.49
C ALA A 21 2.98 7.62 -6.12
N ILE A 22 3.40 6.80 -7.09
CA ILE A 22 4.70 7.02 -7.77
C ILE A 22 4.69 8.30 -8.61
N ASP A 23 3.55 8.64 -9.22
CA ASP A 23 3.41 9.89 -9.98
C ASP A 23 3.55 11.08 -9.03
N VAL A 24 2.84 11.10 -7.90
CA VAL A 24 2.94 12.18 -6.91
C VAL A 24 4.38 12.33 -6.40
N GLN A 25 5.07 11.21 -6.11
CA GLN A 25 6.48 11.26 -5.70
C GLN A 25 7.41 11.81 -6.78
N THR A 26 7.10 11.58 -8.05
CA THR A 26 7.92 12.03 -9.18
C THR A 26 7.66 13.49 -9.52
N LEU A 27 6.39 13.87 -9.63
CA LEU A 27 5.96 15.23 -9.94
C LEU A 27 6.17 16.20 -8.76
N GLY A 28 6.23 15.68 -7.53
CA GLY A 28 6.53 16.45 -6.33
C GLY A 28 8.01 16.62 -6.00
N ARG A 29 8.93 16.13 -6.84
CA ARG A 29 10.36 16.41 -6.68
C ARG A 29 10.63 17.90 -6.89
N THR A 30 11.64 18.44 -6.20
CA THR A 30 11.97 19.87 -6.24
C THR A 30 12.25 20.37 -7.66
N GLU A 31 12.84 19.53 -8.51
CA GLU A 31 13.20 19.86 -9.90
C GLU A 31 11.98 19.91 -10.83
N VAL A 32 10.86 19.29 -10.44
CA VAL A 32 9.61 19.21 -11.24
C VAL A 32 8.54 20.14 -10.66
N ALA A 33 8.26 19.99 -9.36
CA ALA A 33 7.38 20.86 -8.57
C ALA A 33 5.97 21.11 -9.15
N GLU A 34 5.42 20.15 -9.90
CA GLU A 34 4.11 20.27 -10.55
C GLU A 34 2.95 19.91 -9.60
N VAL A 35 3.20 19.00 -8.66
CA VAL A 35 2.18 18.50 -7.71
C VAL A 35 2.77 18.49 -6.31
N ALA A 36 1.94 18.77 -5.30
CA ALA A 36 2.31 18.63 -3.90
C ALA A 36 1.18 17.99 -3.09
N GLU A 37 1.54 17.24 -2.06
CA GLU A 37 0.56 16.82 -1.05
C GLU A 37 0.04 18.03 -0.25
N PRO A 38 -1.21 17.99 0.24
CA PRO A 38 -1.72 19.03 1.13
C PRO A 38 -0.83 19.20 2.37
N SER A 39 -0.52 20.45 2.70
CA SER A 39 0.24 20.77 3.90
C SER A 39 -0.62 20.57 5.15
N VAL A 40 -0.32 19.51 5.90
CA VAL A 40 -0.90 19.24 7.22
C VAL A 40 0.17 19.45 8.29
N ALA A 41 -0.17 20.09 9.40
CA ALA A 41 0.76 20.35 10.49
C ALA A 41 1.44 19.05 10.95
N GLY A 42 2.78 19.05 11.03
CA GLY A 42 3.59 17.90 11.43
C GLY A 42 3.77 16.80 10.36
N ARG A 43 2.98 16.78 9.28
CA ARG A 43 3.10 15.76 8.23
C ARG A 43 4.17 16.15 7.21
N GLY A 44 5.14 15.25 7.00
CA GLY A 44 6.17 15.40 5.95
C GLY A 44 7.15 16.56 6.16
N ALA A 45 7.05 17.29 7.26
CA ALA A 45 7.95 18.38 7.62
C ALA A 45 9.22 17.86 8.28
N SER A 46 10.33 18.59 8.13
CA SER A 46 11.57 18.33 8.87
C SER A 46 11.71 19.29 10.05
N SER A 47 12.14 18.77 11.20
CA SER A 47 12.49 19.59 12.37
C SER A 47 13.73 20.46 12.15
N ALA A 48 14.64 20.06 11.27
CA ALA A 48 15.88 20.78 10.97
C ALA A 48 15.76 21.71 9.75
N MET A 49 14.84 21.44 8.84
CA MET A 49 14.68 22.18 7.58
C MET A 49 13.23 22.64 7.39
N PRO A 50 12.89 23.89 7.75
CA PRO A 50 11.50 24.40 7.70
C PRO A 50 10.84 24.33 6.32
N HIS A 51 11.65 24.42 5.26
CA HIS A 51 11.18 24.37 3.87
C HIS A 51 11.03 22.94 3.34
N LYS A 52 11.57 21.92 4.01
CA LYS A 52 11.52 20.53 3.54
C LYS A 52 10.13 19.96 3.73
N ARG A 53 9.53 19.48 2.63
CA ARG A 53 8.22 18.83 2.59
C ARG A 53 8.34 17.52 1.80
N ASN A 54 8.14 16.39 2.48
CA ASN A 54 8.17 15.07 1.85
C ASN A 54 6.73 14.58 1.55
N PRO A 55 6.49 13.88 0.42
CA PRO A 55 5.20 13.29 0.09
C PRO A 55 4.98 11.97 0.87
N VAL A 56 4.74 12.11 2.18
CA VAL A 56 4.69 10.96 3.10
C VAL A 56 3.44 10.09 2.92
N LEU A 57 2.32 10.66 2.45
CA LEU A 57 1.11 9.87 2.17
C LEU A 57 1.32 8.99 0.93
N ALA A 58 1.85 9.55 -0.14
CA ALA A 58 2.23 8.81 -1.34
C ALA A 58 3.30 7.76 -1.01
N THR A 59 4.26 8.07 -0.13
CA THR A 59 5.24 7.09 0.36
C THR A 59 4.57 5.91 1.06
N LEU A 60 3.60 6.18 1.93
CA LEU A 60 2.83 5.15 2.63
C LEU A 60 2.01 4.28 1.65
N ILE A 61 1.30 4.91 0.71
CA ILE A 61 0.48 4.21 -0.29
C ILE A 61 1.36 3.30 -1.17
N ARG A 62 2.51 3.80 -1.63
CA ARG A 62 3.48 2.99 -2.39
C ARG A 62 4.03 1.83 -1.56
N SER A 63 4.24 2.02 -0.27
CA SER A 63 4.66 0.93 0.62
C SER A 63 3.57 -0.16 0.70
N ALA A 64 2.31 0.24 0.88
CA ALA A 64 1.18 -0.68 0.91
C ALA A 64 1.02 -1.45 -0.42
N SER A 65 1.21 -0.78 -1.56
CA SER A 65 1.13 -1.44 -2.88
C SER A 65 2.19 -2.52 -3.11
N LEU A 66 3.31 -2.47 -2.37
CA LEU A 66 4.33 -3.52 -2.41
C LEU A 66 4.02 -4.69 -1.47
N GLN A 67 3.37 -4.41 -0.35
CA GLN A 67 3.11 -5.40 0.71
C GLN A 67 1.85 -6.23 0.45
N VAL A 68 0.75 -5.59 0.03
CA VAL A 68 -0.56 -6.25 -0.07
C VAL A 68 -0.59 -7.43 -1.06
N PRO A 69 0.04 -7.37 -2.25
CA PRO A 69 0.09 -8.53 -3.14
C PRO A 69 0.75 -9.77 -2.50
N LEU A 70 1.79 -9.56 -1.68
CA LEU A 70 2.46 -10.65 -0.97
C LEU A 70 1.55 -11.28 0.09
N LEU A 71 0.81 -10.46 0.84
CA LEU A 71 -0.16 -10.93 1.84
C LEU A 71 -1.33 -11.68 1.18
N ALA A 72 -1.84 -11.17 0.06
CA ALA A 72 -2.91 -11.80 -0.70
C ALA A 72 -2.52 -13.17 -1.29
N ALA A 73 -1.22 -13.36 -1.61
CA ALA A 73 -0.71 -14.66 -2.03
C ALA A 73 -0.87 -15.74 -0.93
N GLY A 74 -0.70 -15.37 0.35
CA GLY A 74 -0.93 -16.26 1.48
C GLY A 74 -2.39 -16.74 1.56
N LEU A 75 -3.35 -15.83 1.36
CA LEU A 75 -4.79 -16.18 1.32
C LEU A 75 -5.10 -17.15 0.17
N THR A 76 -4.44 -16.99 -0.98
CA THR A 76 -4.62 -17.91 -2.12
C THR A 76 -4.06 -19.31 -1.82
N GLN A 77 -2.98 -19.40 -1.04
CA GLN A 77 -2.44 -20.69 -0.58
C GLN A 77 -3.38 -21.39 0.41
N CYS A 78 -4.24 -20.65 1.09
CA CYS A 78 -5.20 -21.18 2.06
C CYS A 78 -6.49 -21.72 1.43
N LEU A 79 -6.61 -21.75 0.09
CA LEU A 79 -7.83 -22.20 -0.59
C LEU A 79 -8.09 -23.71 -0.50
N VAL A 80 -7.06 -24.50 -0.26
CA VAL A 80 -7.17 -25.97 -0.16
C VAL A 80 -7.31 -26.34 1.31
N THR A 81 -8.49 -26.78 1.72
CA THR A 81 -8.81 -27.20 3.09
C THR A 81 -9.26 -28.65 3.11
N GLU A 82 -8.74 -29.42 4.06
CA GLU A 82 -9.25 -30.76 4.39
C GLU A 82 -10.51 -30.71 5.25
N ASP A 83 -11.48 -31.58 4.93
CA ASP A 83 -12.77 -31.73 5.61
C ASP A 83 -13.49 -30.40 5.90
N GLU A 84 -14.18 -30.29 7.05
CA GLU A 84 -14.92 -29.10 7.47
C GLU A 84 -14.07 -28.09 8.25
N ARG A 85 -12.86 -28.48 8.69
CA ARG A 85 -11.94 -27.63 9.45
C ARG A 85 -10.49 -28.07 9.29
N SER A 86 -9.76 -27.33 8.49
CA SER A 86 -8.34 -27.59 8.26
C SER A 86 -7.46 -27.23 9.46
N ALA A 87 -6.44 -28.04 9.74
CA ALA A 87 -5.43 -27.74 10.74
C ALA A 87 -4.33 -26.85 10.14
N GLY A 88 -4.32 -25.58 10.55
CA GLY A 88 -3.28 -24.62 10.15
C GLY A 88 -3.71 -23.64 9.08
N VAL A 89 -4.46 -24.07 8.06
CA VAL A 89 -4.90 -23.18 6.96
C VAL A 89 -5.78 -22.04 7.49
N TRP A 90 -6.76 -22.34 8.34
CA TRP A 90 -7.61 -21.31 8.97
C TRP A 90 -6.87 -20.39 9.96
N HIS A 91 -5.66 -20.76 10.41
CA HIS A 91 -4.84 -19.88 11.24
C HIS A 91 -3.94 -18.97 10.39
N ALA A 92 -3.63 -19.39 9.16
CA ALA A 92 -2.78 -18.65 8.23
C ALA A 92 -3.59 -17.64 7.40
N GLU A 93 -4.88 -17.91 7.20
CA GLU A 93 -5.88 -16.96 6.67
C GLU A 93 -6.10 -15.76 7.60
#